data_AF-A0A353H731-F1
#
_entry.id   AF-A0A353H731-F1
#
_cell.length_a   1.000
_cell.length_b   1.000
_cell.length_c   1.000
_cell.angle_alpha   90.00
_cell.angle_beta   90.00
_cell.angle_gamma   90.00
#
_symmetry.space_group_name_H-M   'P 1'
#
loop_
_entity.id
_entity.type
_entity.pdbx_description
1 polymer ?
#
loop_
_entity_poly.entity_id
_entity_poly.type
_entity_poly.pdbx_seq_one_letter_code
_entity_poly.pdbx_strand_id
1 'polypeptide(L)'
;MIPFFYTLNLLLLLSGLLGIRPNSDERRFSLALLQTLLILPLLAGEYLYLSYHLEAQAVLVALFSETLFALIWISMVRWLQGATVATVRESPPRFLIEIIVGVVVTAVAGYFLVYRSVTEISNAILAFHHYSPVYFSAVFILMTVLYVSWRLEQFWRALNVARRFEYKFLVIGGYLICGTVAWGTSYRLTYLAIAPRHFLLLAALLFFGWILISYAVARHRLLNRKIFISRKVVYSFVVPSLLAAYLLAFGLVSLIMRTFGLPLSFILKWLFLVLGFVAAGLFAFSGKIRRRVHFFISTHFYINKYEYRDEWLALSQHLQGALTEADVVRALRKVLAESLYTNEIFI
;
A
#
# COMPACT_ATOMS: atom_id res chain seq x y z
N MET A 1 11.72 -15.03 9.58
CA MET A 1 10.67 -14.48 8.70
C MET A 1 9.39 -14.18 9.48
N ILE A 2 8.92 -15.12 10.32
CA ILE A 2 7.71 -14.96 11.15
C ILE A 2 7.65 -13.62 11.95
N PRO A 3 8.68 -13.20 12.71
CA PRO A 3 8.61 -11.94 13.46
C PRO A 3 8.47 -10.70 12.56
N PHE A 4 9.09 -10.74 11.38
CA PHE A 4 9.01 -9.65 10.40
C PHE A 4 7.59 -9.48 9.86
N PHE A 5 6.93 -10.60 9.51
CA PHE A 5 5.52 -10.58 9.10
C PHE A 5 4.61 -10.04 10.21
N TYR A 6 4.83 -10.43 11.46
CA TYR A 6 4.10 -9.86 12.60
C TYR A 6 4.26 -8.34 12.70
N THR A 7 5.50 -7.84 12.59
CA THR A 7 5.74 -6.39 12.67
C THR A 7 5.04 -5.62 11.55
N LEU A 8 5.03 -6.14 10.32
CA LEU A 8 4.35 -5.51 9.19
C LEU A 8 2.83 -5.50 9.37
N ASN A 9 2.25 -6.61 9.82
CA ASN A 9 0.81 -6.67 10.10
C ASN A 9 0.40 -5.72 11.23
N LEU A 10 1.22 -5.60 12.27
CA LEU A 10 0.97 -4.68 13.38
C LEU A 10 1.07 -3.22 12.94
N LEU A 11 2.07 -2.88 12.11
CA LEU A 11 2.17 -1.55 11.50
C LEU A 11 0.96 -1.22 10.62
N LEU A 12 0.48 -2.18 9.84
CA LEU A 12 -0.73 -2.02 9.01
C LEU A 12 -1.97 -1.83 9.86
N LEU A 13 -2.14 -2.60 10.94
CA LEU A 13 -3.22 -2.45 11.91
C LEU A 13 -3.21 -1.05 12.53
N LEU A 14 -2.04 -0.58 13.00
CA LEU A 14 -1.87 0.76 13.55
C LEU A 14 -2.18 1.85 12.50
N SER A 15 -1.83 1.64 11.23
CA SER A 15 -2.22 2.55 10.16
C SER A 15 -3.73 2.64 9.97
N GLY A 16 -4.47 1.56 10.28
CA GLY A 16 -5.93 1.50 10.28
C GLY A 16 -6.57 2.51 11.23
N LEU A 17 -5.94 2.74 12.38
CA LEU A 17 -6.40 3.71 13.38
C LEU A 17 -6.31 5.16 12.88
N LEU A 18 -5.37 5.46 11.96
CA LEU A 18 -5.28 6.79 11.33
C LEU A 18 -6.50 7.07 10.41
N GLY A 19 -7.20 6.04 9.96
CA GLY A 19 -8.44 6.11 9.19
C GLY A 19 -9.68 6.54 9.99
N ILE A 20 -9.57 6.69 11.32
CA ILE A 20 -10.66 7.15 12.20
C ILE A 20 -10.83 8.67 12.15
N ARG A 21 -9.74 9.42 11.90
CA ARG A 21 -9.70 10.89 11.93
C ARG A 21 -9.98 11.67 10.62
N PRO A 22 -10.05 11.10 9.40
CA PRO A 22 -10.17 11.89 8.18
C PRO A 22 -11.58 12.48 8.00
N ASN A 23 -11.61 13.78 7.70
CA ASN A 23 -12.82 14.61 7.52
C ASN A 23 -13.54 14.42 6.17
N SER A 24 -13.03 13.61 5.23
CA SER A 24 -13.68 13.41 3.91
C SER A 24 -13.62 11.97 3.40
N ASP A 25 -14.68 11.53 2.71
CA ASP A 25 -14.83 10.18 2.17
C ASP A 25 -13.76 9.84 1.11
N GLU A 26 -13.34 10.82 0.31
CA GLU A 26 -12.22 10.67 -0.65
C GLU A 26 -10.90 10.31 0.04
N ARG A 27 -10.61 10.91 1.21
CA ARG A 27 -9.39 10.62 1.98
C ARG A 27 -9.47 9.22 2.61
N ARG A 28 -10.63 8.83 3.11
CA ARG A 28 -10.88 7.47 3.65
C ARG A 28 -10.68 6.41 2.58
N PHE A 29 -11.23 6.65 1.40
CA PHE A 29 -11.02 5.79 0.24
C PHE A 29 -9.54 5.69 -0.13
N SER A 30 -8.84 6.82 -0.23
CA SER A 30 -7.41 6.84 -0.59
C SER A 30 -6.54 6.10 0.43
N LEU A 31 -6.83 6.26 1.73
CA LEU A 31 -6.13 5.54 2.80
C LEU A 31 -6.40 4.03 2.74
N ALA A 32 -7.67 3.63 2.59
CA ALA A 32 -8.04 2.22 2.51
C ALA A 32 -7.46 1.56 1.24
N LEU A 33 -7.43 2.28 0.12
CA LEU A 33 -6.79 1.82 -1.12
C LEU A 33 -5.29 1.65 -0.97
N LEU A 34 -4.61 2.57 -0.26
CA LEU A 34 -3.19 2.46 0.04
C LEU A 34 -2.90 1.29 0.97
N GLN A 35 -3.74 1.06 1.99
CA GLN A 35 -3.64 -0.12 2.86
C GLN A 35 -3.80 -1.41 2.08
N THR A 36 -4.80 -1.47 1.18
CA THR A 36 -5.01 -2.55 0.22
C THR A 36 -3.74 -2.84 -0.61
N LEU A 37 -3.08 -1.80 -1.12
CA LEU A 37 -1.86 -1.93 -1.90
C LEU A 37 -0.66 -2.42 -1.08
N LEU A 38 -0.67 -2.25 0.24
CA LEU A 38 0.40 -2.71 1.13
C LEU A 38 0.16 -4.13 1.67
N ILE A 39 -1.09 -4.48 2.00
CA ILE A 39 -1.44 -5.80 2.57
C ILE A 39 -1.41 -6.91 1.51
N LEU A 40 -1.77 -6.64 0.25
CA LEU A 40 -1.78 -7.63 -0.83
C LEU A 40 -0.40 -8.26 -1.11
N PRO A 41 0.70 -7.49 -1.30
CA PRO A 41 2.02 -8.07 -1.53
C PRO A 41 2.57 -8.75 -0.26
N LEU A 42 2.17 -8.28 0.94
CA LEU A 42 2.49 -8.96 2.20
C LEU A 42 1.85 -10.35 2.24
N LEU A 43 0.55 -10.45 1.98
CA LEU A 43 -0.19 -11.70 1.97
C LEU A 43 0.32 -12.66 0.88
N ALA A 44 0.61 -12.14 -0.32
CA ALA A 44 1.22 -12.94 -1.38
C ALA A 44 2.62 -13.46 -0.98
N GLY A 45 3.42 -12.65 -0.28
CA GLY A 45 4.73 -13.05 0.24
C GLY A 45 4.63 -14.11 1.34
N GLU A 46 3.64 -14.01 2.22
CA GLU A 46 3.36 -15.02 3.26
C GLU A 46 2.90 -16.35 2.66
N TYR A 47 2.03 -16.33 1.65
CA TYR A 47 1.67 -17.53 0.89
C TYR A 47 2.86 -18.13 0.15
N LEU A 48 3.69 -17.30 -0.48
CA LEU A 48 4.92 -17.79 -1.12
C LEU A 48 5.83 -18.45 -0.08
N TYR A 49 6.03 -17.86 1.09
CA TYR A 49 6.80 -18.46 2.18
C TYR A 49 6.19 -19.81 2.62
N LEU A 50 4.88 -19.87 2.83
CA LEU A 50 4.16 -21.10 3.22
C LEU A 50 4.21 -22.20 2.16
N SER A 51 4.41 -21.86 0.89
CA SER A 51 4.55 -22.85 -0.18
C SER A 51 5.85 -23.66 -0.07
N TYR A 52 6.90 -23.10 0.53
CA TYR A 52 8.21 -23.74 0.72
C TYR A 52 8.47 -24.17 2.17
N HIS A 53 7.94 -23.44 3.15
CA HIS A 53 8.14 -23.65 4.58
C HIS A 53 6.79 -23.76 5.29
N LEU A 54 6.25 -24.98 5.36
CA LEU A 54 5.00 -25.25 6.05
C LEU A 54 5.24 -25.34 7.57
N GLU A 55 5.18 -24.19 8.25
CA GLU A 55 5.30 -24.09 9.70
C GLU A 55 3.96 -23.66 10.32
N ALA A 56 3.52 -24.31 11.39
CA ALA A 56 2.25 -23.98 12.05
C ALA A 56 2.19 -22.51 12.52
N GLN A 57 3.32 -21.97 12.98
CA GLN A 57 3.42 -20.56 13.38
C GLN A 57 3.24 -19.61 12.18
N ALA A 58 3.83 -19.93 11.03
CA ALA A 58 3.69 -19.14 9.81
C ALA A 58 2.25 -19.16 9.28
N VAL A 59 1.53 -20.28 9.45
CA VAL A 59 0.10 -20.36 9.09
C VAL A 59 -0.73 -19.44 9.97
N LEU A 60 -0.50 -19.39 11.29
CA LEU A 60 -1.21 -18.47 12.17
C LEU A 60 -0.98 -17.00 11.80
N VAL A 61 0.23 -16.64 11.37
CA VAL A 61 0.53 -15.30 10.84
C VAL A 61 -0.29 -15.03 9.58
N ALA A 62 -0.29 -15.96 8.62
CA ALA A 62 -1.04 -15.79 7.39
C ALA A 62 -2.55 -15.65 7.64
N LEU A 63 -3.10 -16.42 8.58
CA LEU A 63 -4.51 -16.27 9.00
C LEU A 63 -4.78 -14.89 9.60
N PHE A 64 -3.86 -14.38 10.42
CA PHE A 64 -3.95 -13.03 10.94
C PHE A 64 -3.96 -11.99 9.81
N SER A 65 -3.03 -12.10 8.86
CA SER A 65 -2.97 -11.22 7.69
C SER A 65 -4.22 -11.31 6.81
N GLU A 66 -4.80 -12.50 6.63
CA GLU A 66 -6.07 -12.71 5.91
C GLU A 66 -7.22 -11.96 6.60
N THR A 67 -7.29 -12.00 7.93
CA THR A 67 -8.32 -11.27 8.68
C THR A 67 -8.14 -9.75 8.59
N LEU A 68 -6.90 -9.26 8.64
CA LEU A 68 -6.59 -7.84 8.43
C LEU A 68 -6.93 -7.40 7.01
N PHE A 69 -6.56 -8.23 6.02
CA PHE A 69 -6.92 -8.02 4.63
C PHE A 69 -8.43 -7.88 4.47
N ALA A 70 -9.22 -8.80 5.02
CA ALA A 70 -10.68 -8.76 4.96
C ALA A 70 -11.25 -7.44 5.51
N LEU A 71 -10.75 -6.96 6.66
CA LEU A 71 -11.18 -5.69 7.26
C LEU A 71 -10.83 -4.48 6.38
N ILE A 72 -9.59 -4.42 5.89
CA ILE A 72 -9.11 -3.36 4.98
C ILE A 72 -9.94 -3.36 3.69
N TRP A 73 -10.25 -4.54 3.16
CA TRP A 73 -11.00 -4.71 1.93
C TRP A 73 -12.46 -4.24 2.05
N ILE A 74 -13.13 -4.56 3.16
CA ILE A 74 -14.48 -4.04 3.48
C ILE A 74 -14.46 -2.52 3.55
N SER A 75 -13.47 -1.95 4.26
CA SER A 75 -13.31 -0.50 4.37
C SER A 75 -13.14 0.14 2.98
N MET A 76 -12.21 -0.39 2.17
CA MET A 76 -11.91 0.13 0.82
C MET A 76 -13.16 0.20 -0.06
N VAL A 77 -13.94 -0.88 -0.12
CA VAL A 77 -15.12 -0.95 -0.99
C VAL A 77 -16.29 -0.11 -0.47
N ARG A 78 -16.41 0.06 0.85
CA ARG A 78 -17.40 0.96 1.43
C ARG A 78 -17.16 2.40 1.01
N TRP A 79 -15.91 2.87 1.09
CA TRP A 79 -15.55 4.24 0.74
C TRP A 79 -15.48 4.46 -0.78
N LEU A 80 -15.26 3.41 -1.56
CA LEU A 80 -15.20 3.46 -3.03
C LEU A 80 -16.46 4.09 -3.64
N GLN A 81 -17.65 3.70 -3.19
CA GLN A 81 -18.90 4.24 -3.73
C GLN A 81 -19.11 5.70 -3.33
N GLY A 82 -18.91 6.05 -2.05
CA GLY A 82 -19.11 7.43 -1.56
C GLY A 82 -18.12 8.45 -2.13
N ALA A 83 -16.88 8.03 -2.44
CA ALA A 83 -15.88 8.90 -3.04
C ALA A 83 -16.10 9.15 -4.56
N THR A 84 -16.88 8.31 -5.23
CA THR A 84 -16.99 8.32 -6.69
C THR A 84 -18.37 8.69 -7.17
N VAL A 85 -19.43 8.12 -6.60
CA VAL A 85 -20.81 8.42 -6.97
C VAL A 85 -21.34 9.44 -5.99
N ALA A 86 -21.79 10.61 -6.48
CA ALA A 86 -22.41 11.65 -5.67
C ALA A 86 -23.80 11.18 -5.20
N THR A 87 -23.85 10.17 -4.33
CA THR A 87 -25.10 9.70 -3.73
C THR A 87 -25.41 10.52 -2.50
N VAL A 88 -26.70 10.84 -2.35
CA VAL A 88 -27.27 11.51 -1.18
C VAL A 88 -26.84 10.79 0.10
N ARG A 89 -26.43 11.60 1.06
CA ARG A 89 -25.96 11.24 2.40
C ARG A 89 -26.94 10.28 3.08
N GLU A 90 -26.63 8.98 3.07
CA GLU A 90 -27.25 8.06 4.03
C GLU A 90 -26.62 8.26 5.42
N SER A 91 -27.47 8.36 6.42
CA SER A 91 -27.24 8.73 7.81
C SER A 91 -26.17 7.87 8.56
N PRO A 92 -25.42 8.43 9.54
CA PRO A 92 -24.68 7.63 10.52
C PRO A 92 -25.61 7.19 11.68
N PRO A 93 -25.33 6.07 12.40
CA PRO A 93 -24.01 5.54 12.71
C PRO A 93 -23.87 4.01 12.46
N ARG A 94 -23.18 3.62 11.38
CA ARG A 94 -22.67 2.23 11.19
C ARG A 94 -21.17 2.09 11.53
N PHE A 95 -20.54 3.17 11.98
CA PHE A 95 -19.15 3.19 12.45
C PHE A 95 -18.95 2.38 13.74
N LEU A 96 -19.97 2.33 14.60
CA LEU A 96 -19.96 1.54 15.82
C LEU A 96 -19.94 0.03 15.51
N ILE A 97 -20.66 -0.41 14.47
CA ILE A 97 -20.65 -1.80 14.00
C ILE A 97 -19.28 -2.15 13.42
N GLU A 98 -18.61 -1.23 12.72
CA GLU A 98 -17.25 -1.46 12.20
C GLU A 98 -16.20 -1.53 13.30
N ILE A 99 -16.32 -0.70 14.34
CA ILE A 99 -15.47 -0.82 15.53
C ILE A 99 -15.77 -2.12 16.26
N ILE A 100 -17.03 -2.51 16.43
CA ILE A 100 -17.40 -3.75 17.11
C ILE A 100 -16.94 -4.97 16.31
N VAL A 101 -17.15 -5.01 14.99
CA VAL A 101 -16.65 -6.08 14.10
C VAL A 101 -15.12 -6.08 14.10
N GLY A 102 -14.48 -4.92 14.03
CA GLY A 102 -13.03 -4.79 14.12
C GLY A 102 -12.48 -5.30 15.45
N VAL A 103 -13.12 -4.96 16.57
CA VAL A 103 -12.78 -5.38 17.95
C VAL A 103 -13.03 -6.87 18.14
N VAL A 104 -14.14 -7.41 17.63
CA VAL A 104 -14.46 -8.85 17.70
C VAL A 104 -13.48 -9.64 16.84
N VAL A 105 -13.15 -9.15 15.64
CA VAL A 105 -12.17 -9.80 14.75
C VAL A 105 -10.75 -9.69 15.31
N THR A 106 -10.37 -8.57 15.95
CA THR A 106 -9.07 -8.46 16.66
C THR A 106 -9.03 -9.31 17.92
N ALA A 107 -10.15 -9.48 18.63
CA ALA A 107 -10.25 -10.41 19.76
C ALA A 107 -10.15 -11.88 19.29
N VAL A 108 -10.78 -12.22 18.17
CA VAL A 108 -10.66 -13.55 17.53
C VAL A 108 -9.25 -13.78 17.00
N ALA A 109 -8.62 -12.79 16.36
CA ALA A 109 -7.21 -12.81 15.96
C ALA A 109 -6.26 -12.95 17.16
N GLY A 110 -6.53 -12.24 18.27
CA GLY A 110 -5.81 -12.40 19.53
C GLY A 110 -5.96 -13.80 20.10
N TYR A 111 -7.14 -14.40 19.98
CA TYR A 111 -7.40 -15.79 20.39
C TYR A 111 -6.59 -16.79 19.55
N PHE A 112 -6.44 -16.57 18.25
CA PHE A 112 -5.58 -17.38 17.38
C PHE A 112 -4.09 -17.34 17.75
N LEU A 113 -3.62 -16.21 18.29
CA LEU A 113 -2.23 -16.06 18.72
C LEU A 113 -1.93 -16.81 20.03
N VAL A 114 -2.97 -17.05 20.85
CA VAL A 114 -2.83 -17.67 22.18
C VAL A 114 -3.18 -19.17 22.14
N TYR A 115 -4.12 -19.59 21.29
CA TYR A 115 -4.58 -20.98 21.25
C TYR A 115 -4.03 -21.73 20.02
N ARG A 116 -3.13 -22.71 20.24
CA ARG A 116 -2.64 -23.65 19.21
C ARG A 116 -3.82 -24.50 18.70
N SER A 117 -4.54 -23.99 17.71
CA SER A 117 -5.73 -24.63 17.11
C SER A 117 -5.43 -25.46 15.86
N VAL A 118 -4.19 -25.37 15.34
CA VAL A 118 -3.72 -26.23 14.23
C VAL A 118 -3.03 -27.45 14.84
N THR A 119 -3.74 -28.58 14.81
CA THR A 119 -3.22 -29.89 15.22
C THR A 119 -2.59 -30.57 14.01
N GLU A 120 -1.30 -30.90 14.07
CA GLU A 120 -0.62 -31.68 13.04
C GLU A 120 -1.21 -33.09 12.96
N ILE A 121 -1.73 -33.46 11.79
CA ILE A 121 -1.94 -34.86 11.42
C ILE A 121 -1.33 -35.08 10.03
N SER A 122 -0.12 -35.64 10.03
CA SER A 122 0.53 -36.40 8.95
C SER A 122 0.87 -35.71 7.61
N ASN A 123 2.13 -35.89 7.17
CA ASN A 123 2.64 -35.79 5.79
C ASN A 123 2.23 -34.53 5.00
N ALA A 124 2.59 -33.36 5.53
CA ALA A 124 2.56 -32.06 4.84
C ALA A 124 1.17 -31.44 4.56
N ILE A 125 0.12 -31.87 5.24
CA ILE A 125 -1.20 -31.22 5.21
C ILE A 125 -1.56 -30.81 6.64
N LEU A 126 -1.96 -29.55 6.83
CA LEU A 126 -2.41 -29.06 8.14
C LEU A 126 -3.93 -29.16 8.22
N ALA A 127 -4.42 -30.16 8.96
CA ALA A 127 -5.84 -30.32 9.22
C ALA A 127 -6.29 -29.47 10.41
N PHE A 128 -7.54 -29.01 10.39
CA PHE A 128 -8.16 -28.32 11.51
C PHE A 128 -9.56 -28.88 11.79
N HIS A 129 -9.98 -28.80 13.05
CA HIS A 129 -11.26 -29.37 13.47
C HIS A 129 -12.45 -28.48 13.07
N HIS A 130 -13.62 -29.09 12.89
CA HIS A 130 -14.89 -28.37 12.80
C HIS A 130 -15.06 -27.47 14.02
N TYR A 131 -15.62 -26.27 13.82
CA TYR A 131 -15.81 -25.25 14.86
C TYR A 131 -14.51 -24.75 15.53
N SER A 132 -13.35 -25.03 14.95
CA SER A 132 -12.11 -24.35 15.35
C SER A 132 -12.17 -22.86 14.99
N PRO A 133 -11.37 -22.01 15.63
CA PRO A 133 -11.23 -20.62 15.22
C PRO A 133 -10.93 -20.49 13.72
N VAL A 134 -10.06 -21.38 13.18
CA VAL A 134 -9.65 -21.40 11.77
C VAL A 134 -10.88 -21.52 10.87
N TYR A 135 -11.85 -22.37 11.26
CA TYR A 135 -13.12 -22.52 10.57
C TYR A 135 -13.92 -21.21 10.56
N PHE A 136 -14.10 -20.56 11.72
CA PHE A 136 -14.83 -19.28 11.80
C PHE A 136 -14.14 -18.15 11.00
N SER A 137 -12.81 -18.09 11.00
CA SER A 137 -12.07 -17.13 10.18
C SER A 137 -12.29 -17.36 8.68
N ALA A 138 -12.27 -18.62 8.23
CA ALA A 138 -12.50 -18.95 6.83
C ALA A 138 -13.92 -18.61 6.39
N VAL A 139 -14.93 -18.85 7.24
CA VAL A 139 -16.31 -18.42 7.01
C VAL A 139 -16.40 -16.88 6.93
N PHE A 140 -15.77 -16.17 7.87
CA PHE A 140 -15.74 -14.70 7.86
C PHE A 140 -15.11 -14.13 6.58
N ILE A 141 -13.98 -14.69 6.14
CA ILE A 141 -13.32 -14.27 4.90
C ILE A 141 -14.21 -14.57 3.69
N LEU A 142 -14.84 -15.75 3.63
CA LEU A 142 -15.74 -16.11 2.54
C LEU A 142 -16.93 -15.12 2.46
N MET A 143 -17.58 -14.83 3.59
CA MET A 143 -18.66 -13.83 3.65
C MET A 143 -18.19 -12.43 3.23
N THR A 144 -16.99 -12.05 3.65
CA THR A 144 -16.38 -10.76 3.28
C THR A 144 -16.17 -10.66 1.77
N VAL A 145 -15.63 -11.70 1.15
CA VAL A 145 -15.36 -11.73 -0.30
C VAL A 145 -16.65 -11.67 -1.10
N LEU A 146 -17.71 -12.37 -0.66
CA LEU A 146 -19.03 -12.27 -1.29
C LEU A 146 -19.60 -10.86 -1.17
N TYR A 147 -19.54 -10.25 0.03
CA TYR A 147 -19.98 -8.87 0.26
C TYR A 147 -19.25 -7.87 -0.66
N VAL A 148 -17.93 -7.98 -0.73
CA VAL A 148 -17.10 -7.10 -1.55
C VAL A 148 -17.39 -7.30 -3.04
N SER A 149 -17.53 -8.55 -3.50
CA SER A 149 -17.87 -8.85 -4.90
C SER A 149 -19.22 -8.25 -5.29
N TRP A 150 -20.21 -8.30 -4.40
CA TRP A 150 -21.51 -7.66 -4.61
C TRP A 150 -21.41 -6.13 -4.70
N ARG A 151 -20.63 -5.51 -3.81
CA ARG A 151 -20.43 -4.06 -3.81
C ARG A 151 -19.61 -3.57 -4.99
N LEU A 152 -18.64 -4.35 -5.48
CA LEU A 152 -17.91 -4.08 -6.72
C LEU A 152 -18.85 -4.11 -7.93
N GLU A 153 -19.81 -5.03 -7.97
CA GLU A 153 -20.82 -5.11 -9.04
C GLU A 153 -21.71 -3.85 -9.03
N GLN A 154 -22.21 -3.47 -7.86
CA GLN A 154 -22.99 -2.24 -7.70
C GLN A 154 -22.21 -1.00 -8.13
N PHE A 155 -20.93 -0.92 -7.75
CA PHE A 155 -20.03 0.16 -8.15
C PHE A 155 -19.85 0.18 -9.68
N TRP A 156 -19.57 -0.96 -10.31
CA TRP A 156 -19.40 -1.06 -11.76
C TRP A 156 -20.65 -0.60 -12.53
N ARG A 157 -21.84 -1.02 -12.05
CA ARG A 157 -23.12 -0.61 -12.64
C ARG A 157 -23.38 0.89 -12.50
N ALA A 158 -22.98 1.49 -11.38
CA ALA A 158 -23.18 2.91 -11.12
C ALA A 158 -22.23 3.84 -11.91
N LEU A 159 -21.18 3.32 -12.55
CA LEU A 159 -20.21 4.14 -13.29
C LEU A 159 -20.70 4.51 -14.70
N ASN A 160 -20.54 5.79 -15.05
CA ASN A 160 -20.66 6.31 -16.42
C ASN A 160 -19.55 5.75 -17.32
N VAL A 161 -19.79 5.73 -18.65
CA VAL A 161 -18.88 5.17 -19.67
C VAL A 161 -17.44 5.67 -19.54
N ALA A 162 -17.23 6.98 -19.37
CA ALA A 162 -15.89 7.56 -19.22
C ALA A 162 -15.15 7.03 -17.98
N ARG A 163 -15.85 6.90 -16.84
CA ARG A 163 -15.24 6.41 -15.60
C ARG A 163 -15.04 4.90 -15.61
N ARG A 164 -15.85 4.12 -16.34
CA ARG A 164 -15.60 2.67 -16.49
C ARG A 164 -14.21 2.39 -17.05
N PHE A 165 -13.71 3.22 -17.97
CA PHE A 165 -12.35 3.06 -18.49
C PHE A 165 -11.27 3.29 -17.41
N GLU A 166 -11.48 4.24 -16.50
CA GLU A 166 -10.56 4.56 -15.39
C GLU A 166 -10.51 3.42 -14.35
N TYR A 167 -11.66 2.82 -14.03
CA TYR A 167 -11.77 1.85 -12.93
C TYR A 167 -11.78 0.38 -13.38
N LYS A 168 -11.78 0.08 -14.69
CA LYS A 168 -11.86 -1.31 -15.19
C LYS A 168 -10.80 -2.23 -14.58
N PHE A 169 -9.55 -1.79 -14.52
CA PHE A 169 -8.46 -2.61 -14.00
C PHE A 169 -8.53 -2.79 -12.48
N LEU A 170 -9.08 -1.81 -11.76
CA LEU A 170 -9.35 -1.93 -10.33
C LEU A 170 -10.45 -2.97 -10.07
N VAL A 171 -11.53 -2.95 -10.85
CA VAL A 171 -12.65 -3.89 -10.71
C VAL A 171 -12.25 -5.29 -11.14
N ILE A 172 -11.55 -5.44 -12.26
CA ILE A 172 -11.04 -6.74 -12.74
C ILE A 172 -10.04 -7.33 -11.74
N GLY A 173 -9.08 -6.53 -11.26
CA GLY A 173 -8.14 -6.96 -10.23
C GLY A 173 -8.84 -7.33 -8.91
N GLY A 174 -9.86 -6.56 -8.53
CA GLY A 174 -10.70 -6.85 -7.37
C GLY A 174 -11.45 -8.18 -7.48
N TYR A 175 -12.09 -8.46 -8.61
CA TYR A 175 -12.76 -9.74 -8.85
C TYR A 175 -11.79 -10.91 -8.90
N LEU A 176 -10.59 -10.73 -9.46
CA LEU A 176 -9.56 -11.76 -9.46
C LEU A 176 -9.14 -12.12 -8.03
N ILE A 177 -8.90 -11.11 -7.19
CA ILE A 177 -8.56 -11.30 -5.78
C ILE A 177 -9.71 -11.98 -5.04
N CYS A 178 -10.95 -11.53 -5.25
CA CYS A 178 -12.14 -12.17 -4.70
C CYS A 178 -12.23 -13.65 -5.11
N GLY A 179 -12.11 -13.97 -6.40
CA GLY A 179 -12.14 -15.35 -6.89
C GLY A 179 -11.04 -16.22 -6.28
N THR A 180 -9.83 -15.68 -6.19
CA THR A 180 -8.66 -16.35 -5.60
C THR A 180 -8.89 -16.70 -4.13
N VAL A 181 -9.29 -15.70 -3.34
CA VAL A 181 -9.54 -15.88 -1.90
C VAL A 181 -10.77 -16.77 -1.67
N ALA A 182 -11.85 -16.60 -2.44
CA ALA A 182 -13.04 -17.43 -2.34
C ALA A 182 -12.74 -18.90 -2.65
N TRP A 183 -11.95 -19.18 -3.68
CA TRP A 183 -11.55 -20.55 -4.01
C TRP A 183 -10.70 -21.16 -2.88
N GLY A 184 -9.70 -20.44 -2.40
CA GLY A 184 -8.83 -20.88 -1.31
C GLY A 184 -9.59 -21.16 0.00
N THR A 185 -10.50 -20.27 0.39
CA THR A 185 -11.30 -20.45 1.61
C THR A 185 -12.38 -21.51 1.45
N SER A 186 -13.02 -21.62 0.29
CA SER A 186 -13.97 -22.69 -0.02
C SER A 186 -13.29 -24.05 0.09
N TYR A 187 -12.11 -24.22 -0.51
CA TYR A 187 -11.34 -25.46 -0.40
C TYR A 187 -11.00 -25.80 1.06
N ARG A 188 -10.53 -24.80 1.83
CA ARG A 188 -10.22 -24.99 3.26
C ARG A 188 -11.46 -25.42 4.05
N LEU A 189 -12.64 -24.87 3.77
CA LEU A 189 -13.88 -25.24 4.46
C LEU A 189 -14.38 -26.63 4.07
N THR A 190 -14.26 -27.02 2.79
CA THR A 190 -14.69 -28.33 2.30
C THR A 190 -13.84 -29.47 2.83
N TYR A 191 -12.51 -29.31 2.80
CA TYR A 191 -11.57 -30.38 3.18
C TYR A 191 -11.03 -30.25 4.60
N LEU A 192 -11.33 -29.14 5.29
CA LEU A 192 -10.84 -28.81 6.63
C LEU A 192 -9.32 -28.98 6.75
N ALA A 193 -8.66 -28.64 5.65
CA ALA A 193 -7.26 -28.89 5.42
C ALA A 193 -6.63 -27.71 4.68
N ILE A 194 -5.39 -27.41 5.06
CA ILE A 194 -4.55 -26.40 4.44
C ILE A 194 -3.47 -27.15 3.67
N ALA A 195 -3.64 -27.19 2.34
CA ALA A 195 -2.72 -27.86 1.43
C ALA A 195 -1.64 -26.88 0.91
N PRO A 196 -0.33 -27.16 1.08
CA PRO A 196 0.73 -26.24 0.70
C PRO A 196 0.79 -25.93 -0.79
N ARG A 197 0.39 -26.90 -1.61
CA ARG A 197 0.42 -26.82 -3.08
C ARG A 197 -0.43 -25.67 -3.63
N HIS A 198 -1.44 -25.22 -2.87
CA HIS A 198 -2.32 -24.15 -3.30
C HIS A 198 -1.71 -22.77 -3.08
N PHE A 199 -0.81 -22.62 -2.10
CA PHE A 199 -0.28 -21.32 -1.73
C PHE A 199 0.52 -20.64 -2.85
N LEU A 200 1.24 -21.42 -3.68
CA LEU A 200 1.94 -20.87 -4.83
C LEU A 200 0.97 -20.22 -5.82
N LEU A 201 -0.14 -20.91 -6.12
CA LEU A 201 -1.18 -20.41 -7.02
C LEU A 201 -1.88 -19.17 -6.41
N LEU A 202 -2.23 -19.23 -5.12
CA LEU A 202 -2.83 -18.10 -4.41
C LEU A 202 -1.91 -16.87 -4.42
N ALA A 203 -0.61 -17.05 -4.15
CA ALA A 203 0.38 -15.98 -4.19
C ALA A 203 0.49 -15.36 -5.58
N ALA A 204 0.57 -16.18 -6.64
CA ALA A 204 0.68 -15.71 -8.01
C ALA A 204 -0.56 -14.91 -8.45
N LEU A 205 -1.76 -15.40 -8.14
CA LEU A 205 -3.01 -14.72 -8.50
C LEU A 205 -3.23 -13.43 -7.71
N LEU A 206 -2.90 -13.42 -6.41
CA LEU A 206 -2.92 -12.19 -5.61
C LEU A 206 -1.94 -11.14 -6.13
N PHE A 207 -0.73 -11.57 -6.51
CA PHE A 207 0.27 -10.68 -7.10
C PHE A 207 -0.20 -10.10 -8.43
N PHE A 208 -0.83 -10.91 -9.29
CA PHE A 208 -1.40 -10.43 -10.55
C PHE A 208 -2.57 -9.45 -10.32
N GLY A 209 -3.45 -9.74 -9.36
CA GLY A 209 -4.51 -8.81 -8.95
C GLY A 209 -3.96 -7.49 -8.41
N TRP A 210 -2.88 -7.55 -7.62
CA TRP A 210 -2.17 -6.38 -7.11
C TRP A 210 -1.55 -5.55 -8.23
N ILE A 211 -0.95 -6.16 -9.26
CA ILE A 211 -0.42 -5.45 -10.43
C ILE A 211 -1.54 -4.69 -11.14
N LEU A 212 -2.71 -5.32 -11.37
CA LEU A 212 -3.84 -4.69 -12.04
C LEU A 212 -4.37 -3.48 -11.25
N ILE A 213 -4.54 -3.62 -9.93
CA ILE A 213 -4.98 -2.52 -9.07
C ILE A 213 -3.92 -1.41 -9.04
N SER A 214 -2.64 -1.76 -8.89
CA SER A 214 -1.53 -0.80 -8.89
C SER A 214 -1.44 -0.04 -10.21
N TYR A 215 -1.63 -0.72 -11.33
CA TYR A 215 -1.69 -0.11 -12.65
C TYR A 215 -2.86 0.88 -12.77
N ALA A 216 -4.06 0.51 -12.30
CA ALA A 216 -5.21 1.40 -12.28
C ALA A 216 -4.93 2.67 -11.46
N VAL A 217 -4.35 2.49 -10.27
CA VAL A 217 -4.00 3.56 -9.35
C VAL A 217 -2.96 4.50 -9.95
N ALA A 218 -1.89 3.96 -10.54
CA ALA A 218 -0.82 4.75 -11.13
C ALA A 218 -1.26 5.48 -12.41
N ARG A 219 -1.99 4.79 -13.30
CA ARG A 219 -2.41 5.34 -14.60
C ARG A 219 -3.51 6.39 -14.46
N HIS A 220 -4.49 6.15 -13.59
CA HIS A 220 -5.68 7.00 -13.46
C HIS A 220 -5.67 7.87 -12.19
N ARG A 221 -4.57 7.86 -11.42
CA ARG A 221 -4.35 8.70 -10.23
C ARG A 221 -5.49 8.60 -9.22
N LEU A 222 -5.99 7.38 -9.00
CA LEU A 222 -7.15 7.12 -8.13
C LEU A 222 -6.95 7.54 -6.67
N LEU A 223 -5.69 7.62 -6.21
CA LEU A 223 -5.31 8.05 -4.87
C LEU A 223 -5.36 9.58 -4.68
N ASN A 224 -5.52 10.38 -5.73
CA ASN A 224 -5.28 11.81 -5.60
C ASN A 224 -6.00 12.73 -6.60
N ARG A 225 -7.19 13.23 -6.21
CA ARG A 225 -7.74 14.48 -6.76
C ARG A 225 -7.45 15.71 -5.88
N LYS A 226 -7.07 15.58 -4.60
CA LYS A 226 -6.97 16.72 -3.63
C LYS A 226 -5.97 16.59 -2.46
N ILE A 227 -5.10 15.59 -2.42
CA ILE A 227 -3.99 15.49 -1.47
C ILE A 227 -2.83 16.33 -2.01
N PHE A 228 -2.85 17.61 -1.65
CA PHE A 228 -1.71 18.51 -1.76
C PHE A 228 -0.65 18.06 -0.75
N ILE A 229 0.28 17.20 -1.18
CA ILE A 229 1.47 16.92 -0.37
C ILE A 229 2.40 18.12 -0.55
N SER A 230 2.63 18.85 0.55
CA SER A 230 3.53 20.00 0.55
C SER A 230 4.88 19.61 -0.03
N ARG A 231 5.33 20.35 -1.05
CA ARG A 231 6.58 20.09 -1.79
C ARG A 231 7.78 20.00 -0.84
N LYS A 232 7.80 20.87 0.19
CA LYS A 232 8.81 20.89 1.26
C LYS A 232 8.94 19.55 2.00
N VAL A 233 7.82 18.86 2.23
CA VAL A 233 7.82 17.54 2.89
C VAL A 233 8.37 16.49 1.92
N VAL A 234 7.84 16.41 0.69
CA VAL A 234 8.32 15.43 -0.31
C VAL A 234 9.84 15.52 -0.48
N TYR A 235 10.39 16.73 -0.61
CA TYR A 235 11.81 16.93 -0.83
C TYR A 235 12.70 16.48 0.33
N SER A 236 12.28 16.67 1.58
CA SER A 236 12.99 16.11 2.75
C SER A 236 12.90 14.59 2.82
N PHE A 237 11.82 14.00 2.31
CA PHE A 237 11.58 12.55 2.36
C PHE A 237 12.13 11.78 1.16
N VAL A 238 12.52 12.43 0.05
CA VAL A 238 13.03 11.75 -1.15
C VAL A 238 14.30 10.94 -0.86
N VAL A 239 15.29 11.53 -0.17
CA VAL A 239 16.57 10.83 0.09
C VAL A 239 16.39 9.63 1.02
N PRO A 240 15.73 9.77 2.19
CA PRO A 240 15.48 8.63 3.07
C PRO A 240 14.63 7.57 2.38
N SER A 241 13.65 7.96 1.56
CA SER A 241 12.75 7.02 0.88
C SER A 241 13.46 6.24 -0.23
N LEU A 242 14.35 6.87 -1.01
CA LEU A 242 15.19 6.18 -1.98
C LEU A 242 16.11 5.16 -1.32
N LEU A 243 16.76 5.55 -0.21
CA LEU A 243 17.63 4.65 0.54
C LEU A 243 16.84 3.47 1.12
N ALA A 244 15.66 3.73 1.70
CA ALA A 244 14.79 2.68 2.22
C ALA A 244 14.34 1.73 1.10
N ALA A 245 13.93 2.25 -0.05
CA ALA A 245 13.55 1.43 -1.21
C ALA A 245 14.72 0.58 -1.73
N TYR A 246 15.93 1.14 -1.80
CA TYR A 246 17.14 0.41 -2.16
C TYR A 246 17.42 -0.73 -1.19
N LEU A 247 17.42 -0.46 0.11
CA LEU A 247 17.69 -1.46 1.15
C LEU A 247 16.63 -2.56 1.16
N LEU A 248 15.35 -2.22 0.95
CA LEU A 248 14.26 -3.19 0.82
C LEU A 248 14.41 -4.06 -0.42
N ALA A 249 14.69 -3.46 -1.58
CA ALA A 249 14.91 -4.20 -2.81
C ALA A 249 16.12 -5.14 -2.70
N PHE A 250 17.22 -4.66 -2.12
CA PHE A 250 18.39 -5.47 -1.85
C PHE A 250 18.09 -6.61 -0.87
N GLY A 251 17.33 -6.34 0.19
CA GLY A 251 16.86 -7.36 1.14
C GLY A 251 15.99 -8.42 0.46
N LEU A 252 15.05 -8.01 -0.41
CA LEU A 252 14.21 -8.91 -1.20
C LEU A 252 15.02 -9.78 -2.17
N VAL A 253 15.96 -9.19 -2.92
CA VAL A 253 16.86 -9.95 -3.82
C VAL A 253 17.68 -10.95 -3.03
N SER A 254 18.26 -10.53 -1.90
CA SER A 254 19.03 -11.40 -1.01
C SER A 254 18.19 -12.56 -0.48
N LEU A 255 16.93 -12.30 -0.16
CA LEU A 255 15.97 -13.32 0.28
C LEU A 255 15.66 -14.31 -0.85
N ILE A 256 15.32 -13.82 -2.05
CA ILE A 256 15.03 -14.64 -3.23
C ILE A 256 16.24 -15.52 -3.56
N MET A 257 17.44 -14.94 -3.62
CA MET A 257 18.65 -15.70 -3.91
C MET A 257 18.90 -16.81 -2.87
N ARG A 258 18.61 -16.54 -1.58
CA ARG A 258 18.67 -17.56 -0.53
C ARG A 258 17.63 -18.67 -0.74
N THR A 259 16.39 -18.35 -1.11
CA THR A 259 15.35 -19.37 -1.32
C THR A 259 15.64 -20.27 -2.52
N PHE A 260 16.32 -19.76 -3.54
CA PHE A 260 16.76 -20.53 -4.71
C PHE A 260 18.10 -21.27 -4.53
N GLY A 261 18.66 -21.27 -3.31
CA GLY A 261 19.92 -21.98 -3.03
C GLY A 261 21.16 -21.33 -3.67
N LEU A 262 21.06 -20.07 -4.10
CA LEU A 262 22.16 -19.27 -4.65
C LEU A 262 22.64 -18.28 -3.57
N PRO A 263 23.42 -18.70 -2.57
CA PRO A 263 23.84 -17.79 -1.51
C PRO A 263 24.74 -16.69 -2.09
N LEU A 264 24.29 -15.44 -1.99
CA LEU A 264 25.16 -14.27 -2.19
C LEU A 264 26.37 -14.42 -1.26
N SER A 265 27.58 -14.31 -1.84
CA SER A 265 28.81 -14.36 -1.06
C SER A 265 28.82 -13.25 -0.02
N PHE A 266 29.43 -13.51 1.14
CA PHE A 266 29.52 -12.55 2.24
C PHE A 266 30.07 -11.20 1.76
N ILE A 267 31.12 -11.24 0.94
CA ILE A 267 31.76 -10.05 0.38
C ILE A 267 30.79 -9.26 -0.51
N LEU A 268 30.06 -9.93 -1.41
CA LEU A 268 29.09 -9.24 -2.28
C LEU A 268 27.99 -8.56 -1.46
N LYS A 269 27.50 -9.22 -0.41
CA LYS A 269 26.44 -8.64 0.43
C LYS A 269 26.86 -7.32 1.05
N TRP A 270 28.04 -7.30 1.67
CA TRP A 270 28.57 -6.10 2.30
C TRP A 270 28.99 -5.04 1.30
N LEU A 271 29.55 -5.44 0.15
CA LEU A 271 29.91 -4.51 -0.92
C LEU A 271 28.68 -3.75 -1.43
N PHE A 272 27.58 -4.46 -1.72
CA PHE A 272 26.34 -3.81 -2.16
C PHE A 272 25.74 -2.93 -1.05
N LEU A 273 25.76 -3.38 0.20
CA LEU A 273 25.27 -2.56 1.32
C LEU A 273 26.05 -1.24 1.42
N VAL A 274 27.38 -1.29 1.41
CA VAL A 274 28.26 -0.12 1.43
C VAL A 274 28.02 0.75 0.21
N LEU A 275 27.88 0.17 -0.99
CA LEU A 275 27.59 0.90 -2.22
C LEU A 275 26.27 1.68 -2.11
N GLY A 276 25.24 1.11 -1.49
CA GLY A 276 23.98 1.79 -1.20
C GLY A 276 24.15 3.01 -0.30
N PHE A 277 24.91 2.86 0.80
CA PHE A 277 25.20 3.98 1.71
C PHE A 277 26.04 5.06 1.03
N VAL A 278 27.03 4.69 0.22
CA VAL A 278 27.84 5.63 -0.56
C VAL A 278 26.98 6.37 -1.57
N ALA A 279 26.10 5.67 -2.29
CA ALA A 279 25.17 6.29 -3.25
C ALA A 279 24.22 7.28 -2.55
N ALA A 280 23.68 6.91 -1.38
CA ALA A 280 22.84 7.81 -0.58
C ALA A 280 23.61 9.01 -0.03
N GLY A 281 24.87 8.81 0.41
CA GLY A 281 25.76 9.89 0.81
C GLY A 281 26.06 10.85 -0.34
N LEU A 282 26.45 10.34 -1.51
CA LEU A 282 26.68 11.13 -2.72
C LEU A 282 25.44 11.94 -3.10
N PHE A 283 24.25 11.35 -2.96
CA PHE A 283 22.99 12.05 -3.19
C PHE A 283 22.75 13.16 -2.16
N ALA A 284 22.99 12.87 -0.87
CA ALA A 284 22.79 13.80 0.23
C ALA A 284 23.75 15.01 0.17
N PHE A 285 24.98 14.82 -0.30
CA PHE A 285 25.98 15.90 -0.40
C PHE A 285 25.97 16.61 -1.76
N SER A 286 25.51 15.98 -2.84
CA SER A 286 25.51 16.60 -4.17
C SER A 286 24.29 17.49 -4.43
N GLY A 287 24.49 18.81 -4.36
CA GLY A 287 23.46 19.79 -4.71
C GLY A 287 23.01 19.75 -6.18
N LYS A 288 23.84 19.25 -7.10
CA LYS A 288 23.50 19.10 -8.53
C LYS A 288 22.51 17.94 -8.74
N ILE A 289 22.76 16.79 -8.11
CA ILE A 289 21.89 15.60 -8.23
C ILE A 289 20.53 15.90 -7.59
N ARG A 290 20.53 16.54 -6.40
CA ARG A 290 19.30 16.95 -5.71
C ARG A 290 18.43 17.84 -6.59
N ARG A 291 19.01 18.84 -7.26
CA ARG A 291 18.30 19.72 -8.19
C ARG A 291 17.70 18.98 -9.39
N ARG A 292 18.44 18.04 -10.00
CA ARG A 292 17.90 17.22 -11.11
C ARG A 292 16.73 16.36 -10.66
N VAL A 293 16.81 15.74 -9.49
CA VAL A 293 15.71 14.94 -8.95
C VAL A 293 14.52 15.81 -8.57
N HIS A 294 14.75 16.98 -7.97
CA HIS A 294 13.69 17.98 -7.74
C HIS A 294 12.96 18.35 -9.03
N PHE A 295 13.72 18.64 -10.08
CA PHE A 295 13.17 18.96 -11.40
C PHE A 295 12.37 17.79 -11.97
N PHE A 296 12.91 16.58 -11.91
CA PHE A 296 12.22 15.37 -12.40
C PHE A 296 10.89 15.13 -11.68
N ILE A 297 10.89 15.20 -10.34
CA ILE A 297 9.70 15.04 -9.50
C ILE A 297 8.69 16.16 -9.77
N SER A 298 9.15 17.42 -9.80
CA SER A 298 8.31 18.59 -10.09
C SER A 298 7.57 18.45 -11.42
N THR A 299 8.25 17.91 -12.43
CA THR A 299 7.71 17.78 -13.79
C THR A 299 6.76 16.58 -13.95
N HIS A 300 7.03 15.45 -13.29
CA HIS A 300 6.28 14.21 -13.52
C HIS A 300 5.19 13.91 -12.48
N PHE A 301 5.37 14.37 -11.23
CA PHE A 301 4.47 14.00 -10.13
C PHE A 301 3.42 15.08 -9.80
N TYR A 302 3.66 16.35 -10.11
CA TYR A 302 2.73 17.43 -9.77
C TYR A 302 1.86 17.83 -10.97
N ILE A 303 0.55 18.06 -10.72
CA ILE A 303 -0.41 18.51 -11.75
C ILE A 303 -0.15 19.97 -12.13
N ASN A 304 0.16 20.80 -11.14
CA ASN A 304 0.53 22.20 -11.35
C ASN A 304 2.04 22.36 -11.21
N LYS A 305 2.70 22.66 -12.33
CA LYS A 305 4.14 22.89 -12.42
C LYS A 305 4.60 23.95 -11.41
N TYR A 306 3.82 25.02 -11.24
CA TYR A 306 4.04 26.09 -10.27
C TYR A 306 2.76 26.42 -9.50
N GLU A 307 2.86 26.63 -8.19
CA GLU A 307 1.78 27.24 -7.40
C GLU A 307 1.96 28.75 -7.42
N TYR A 308 1.24 29.42 -8.34
CA TYR A 308 1.33 30.86 -8.55
C TYR A 308 1.27 31.67 -7.24
N ARG A 309 0.44 31.23 -6.28
CA ARG A 309 0.28 31.91 -5.00
C ARG A 309 1.58 31.97 -4.19
N ASP A 310 2.32 30.87 -4.15
CA ASP A 310 3.54 30.77 -3.34
C ASP A 310 4.69 31.53 -4.01
N GLU A 311 4.80 31.44 -5.34
CA GLU A 311 5.77 32.20 -6.13
C GLU A 311 5.52 33.72 -6.04
N TRP A 312 4.25 34.14 -6.10
CA TRP A 312 3.87 35.54 -5.93
C TRP A 312 4.17 36.06 -4.53
N LEU A 313 3.94 35.24 -3.49
CA LEU A 313 4.27 35.61 -2.11
C LEU A 313 5.78 35.77 -1.90
N ALA A 314 6.58 34.85 -2.43
CA ALA A 314 8.04 34.91 -2.36
C ALA A 314 8.59 36.13 -3.09
N LEU A 315 8.05 36.45 -4.26
CA LEU A 315 8.38 37.66 -5.00
C LEU A 315 7.99 38.92 -4.21
N SER A 316 6.77 38.99 -3.68
CA SER A 316 6.33 40.14 -2.89
C SER A 316 7.20 40.38 -1.66
N GLN A 317 7.61 39.32 -0.96
CA GLN A 317 8.53 39.40 0.18
C GLN A 317 9.93 39.90 -0.22
N HIS A 318 10.46 39.45 -1.37
CA HIS A 318 11.75 39.92 -1.86
C HIS A 318 11.71 41.36 -2.42
N LEU A 319 10.55 41.82 -2.87
CA LEU A 319 10.36 43.19 -3.36
C LEU A 319 10.14 44.21 -2.24
N GLN A 320 9.69 43.80 -1.05
CA GLN A 320 9.43 44.71 0.09
C GLN A 320 10.66 45.51 0.55
N GLY A 321 11.88 45.09 0.21
CA GLY A 321 13.13 45.79 0.52
C GLY A 321 13.88 46.36 -0.68
N ALA A 322 13.31 46.30 -1.89
CA ALA A 322 13.97 46.76 -3.12
C ALA A 322 13.68 48.25 -3.35
N LEU A 323 14.72 49.09 -3.27
CA LEU A 323 14.60 50.55 -3.44
C LEU A 323 15.14 51.05 -4.79
N THR A 324 15.97 50.24 -5.45
CA THR A 324 16.51 50.54 -6.79
C THR A 324 16.14 49.47 -7.81
N GLU A 325 16.17 49.85 -9.09
CA GLU A 325 15.90 48.94 -10.22
C GLU A 325 16.82 47.70 -10.19
N ALA A 326 18.07 47.89 -9.79
CA ALA A 326 19.03 46.79 -9.63
C ALA A 326 18.62 45.77 -8.55
N ASP A 327 17.95 46.22 -7.48
CA ASP A 327 17.45 45.34 -6.42
C ASP A 327 16.24 44.53 -6.87
N VAL A 328 15.36 45.15 -7.68
CA VAL A 328 14.19 44.48 -8.29
C VAL A 328 14.65 43.38 -9.24
N VAL A 329 15.62 43.65 -10.12
CA VAL A 329 16.18 42.66 -11.05
C VAL A 329 16.85 41.51 -10.28
N ARG A 330 17.54 41.80 -9.18
CA ARG A 330 18.19 40.79 -8.32
C ARG A 330 17.16 39.91 -7.61
N ALA A 331 16.09 40.50 -7.06
CA ALA A 331 14.99 39.78 -6.45
C ALA A 331 14.28 38.86 -7.46
N LEU A 332 14.00 39.37 -8.66
CA LEU A 332 13.38 38.61 -9.75
C LEU A 332 14.27 37.44 -10.18
N ARG A 333 15.57 37.68 -10.40
CA ARG A 333 16.54 36.62 -10.73
C ARG A 333 16.59 35.54 -9.65
N LYS A 334 16.54 35.93 -8.37
CA LYS A 334 16.59 34.99 -7.25
C LYS A 334 15.34 34.11 -7.20
N VAL A 335 14.15 34.70 -7.29
CA VAL A 335 12.88 33.96 -7.35
C VAL A 335 12.89 33.02 -8.54
N LEU A 336 13.15 33.52 -9.75
CA LEU A 336 13.19 32.69 -10.95
C LEU A 336 14.24 31.56 -10.88
N ALA A 337 15.41 31.80 -10.29
CA ALA A 337 16.44 30.78 -10.10
C ALA A 337 15.97 29.68 -9.14
N GLU A 338 15.25 30.05 -8.08
CA GLU A 338 14.65 29.12 -7.13
C GLU A 338 13.46 28.36 -7.73
N SER A 339 12.56 29.02 -8.45
CA SER A 339 11.37 28.40 -9.08
C SER A 339 11.76 27.48 -10.23
N LEU A 340 12.70 27.90 -11.08
CA LEU A 340 13.14 27.16 -12.27
C LEU A 340 14.31 26.21 -11.99
N TYR A 341 14.85 26.22 -10.76
CA TYR A 341 16.00 25.42 -10.33
C TYR A 341 17.24 25.58 -11.24
N THR A 342 17.42 26.75 -11.86
CA THR A 342 18.54 27.07 -12.76
C THR A 342 19.44 28.14 -12.14
N ASN A 343 20.74 28.04 -12.40
CA ASN A 343 21.72 29.07 -12.03
C ASN A 343 21.94 30.09 -13.16
N GLU A 344 21.52 29.77 -14.38
CA GLU A 344 21.69 30.64 -15.54
C GLU A 344 20.32 31.14 -15.98
N ILE A 345 20.13 32.44 -15.79
CA ILE A 345 18.98 33.19 -16.28
C ILE A 345 19.53 34.47 -16.87
N PHE A 346 19.27 34.67 -18.17
CA PHE A 346 19.56 35.91 -18.85
C PHE A 346 18.31 36.78 -18.73
N ILE A 347 18.39 37.80 -17.88
CA ILE A 347 17.35 38.81 -17.61
C ILE A 347 18.02 40.16 -17.75
#